data_AF-A0A9W9EK75-F1
#
_entry.id   AF-A0A9W9EK75-F1
#
_cell.length_a   1.000
_cell.length_b   1.000
_cell.length_c   1.000
_cell.angle_alpha   90.00
_cell.angle_beta   90.00
_cell.angle_gamma   90.00
#
_symmetry.space_group_name_H-M   'P 1'
#
loop_
_entity.id
_entity.type
_entity.pdbx_description
1 polymer ?
#
loop_
_entity_poly.entity_id
_entity_poly.type
_entity_poly.pdbx_seq_one_letter_code
_entity_poly.pdbx_strand_id
1 'polypeptide(L)'
;MAEKLASYTVLDPQTDDTIDFLNNFFSVLSISGQGILVSDILATGDNAELRALVESIWTSLVAPMQAQAGRTPQITPSPYQNLENSADDIPSEKLQPLDRSR
;
A
#
# COMPACT_ATOMS: atom_id res chain seq x y z
N MET A 1 9.59 -17.57 15.98
CA MET A 1 8.82 -16.34 16.24
C MET A 1 8.50 -16.18 17.73
N ALA A 2 7.76 -17.10 18.37
CA ALA A 2 7.34 -16.96 19.76
C ALA A 2 8.50 -16.69 20.75
N GLU A 3 9.60 -17.43 20.66
CA GLU A 3 10.77 -17.21 21.53
C GLU A 3 11.42 -15.82 21.33
N LYS A 4 11.50 -15.36 20.08
CA LYS A 4 12.02 -14.03 19.72
C LYS A 4 11.16 -12.94 20.36
N LEU A 5 9.84 -13.03 20.21
CA LEU A 5 8.90 -12.06 20.77
C LEU A 5 8.87 -12.12 22.31
N ALA A 6 9.06 -13.29 22.91
CA ALA A 6 9.16 -13.42 24.37
C ALA A 6 10.42 -12.75 24.95
N SER A 7 11.48 -12.61 24.15
CA SER A 7 12.71 -11.91 24.55
C SER A 7 12.69 -10.40 24.30
N TYR A 8 11.62 -9.87 23.71
CA TYR A 8 11.51 -8.45 23.39
C TYR A 8 11.38 -7.60 24.67
N THR A 9 12.11 -6.50 24.71
CA THR A 9 12.02 -5.51 25.79
C THR A 9 11.22 -4.33 25.31
N VAL A 10 10.06 -4.13 25.92
CA VAL A 10 9.17 -2.99 25.67
C VAL A 10 9.90 -1.69 26.01
N LEU A 11 9.91 -0.74 25.07
CA LEU A 11 10.53 0.58 25.27
C LEU A 11 9.69 1.46 26.20
N ASP A 12 8.39 1.56 25.94
CA ASP A 12 7.43 2.32 26.72
C ASP A 12 6.12 1.51 26.85
N PRO A 13 5.75 1.04 28.06
CA PRO A 13 4.56 0.23 28.27
C PRO A 13 3.24 0.87 27.82
N GLN A 14 3.18 2.20 27.64
CA GLN A 14 1.96 2.89 27.22
C GLN A 14 1.83 3.04 25.70
N THR A 15 2.94 2.98 24.97
CA THR A 15 2.97 3.35 23.54
C THR A 15 3.58 2.29 22.64
N ASP A 16 4.37 1.36 23.18
CA ASP A 16 5.01 0.30 22.43
C ASP A 16 4.11 -0.94 22.37
N ASP A 17 3.39 -1.07 21.25
CA ASP A 17 2.48 -2.16 20.93
C ASP A 17 3.10 -3.22 20.00
N THR A 18 4.43 -3.24 19.86
CA THR A 18 5.16 -4.05 18.87
C THR A 18 4.74 -5.53 18.88
N ILE A 19 4.67 -6.16 20.05
CA ILE A 19 4.31 -7.59 20.17
C ILE A 19 2.85 -7.81 19.74
N ASP A 20 1.94 -6.99 20.24
CA ASP A 20 0.51 -7.12 19.98
C ASP A 20 0.21 -6.86 18.50
N PHE A 21 0.85 -5.85 17.91
CA PHE A 21 0.77 -5.56 16.49
C PHE A 21 1.20 -6.76 15.64
N LEU A 22 2.39 -7.33 15.91
CA LEU A 22 2.91 -8.46 15.13
C LEU A 22 2.03 -9.71 15.25
N ASN A 23 1.49 -10.00 16.45
CA ASN A 23 0.58 -11.12 16.65
C ASN A 23 -0.75 -10.91 15.91
N ASN A 24 -1.33 -9.72 16.02
CA ASN A 24 -2.57 -9.38 15.33
C ASN A 24 -2.38 -9.40 13.81
N PHE A 25 -1.30 -8.81 13.32
CA PHE A 25 -0.96 -8.78 11.90
C PHE A 25 -0.72 -10.20 11.37
N PHE A 26 0.01 -11.05 12.10
CA PHE A 26 0.19 -12.46 11.75
C PHE A 26 -1.14 -13.21 11.60
N SER A 27 -2.11 -12.96 12.49
CA SER A 27 -3.40 -13.65 12.49
C SER A 27 -4.26 -13.40 11.25
N VAL A 28 -4.06 -12.27 10.57
CA VAL A 28 -4.85 -11.87 9.40
C VAL A 28 -4.14 -12.17 8.07
N LEU A 29 -2.87 -12.57 8.11
CA LEU A 29 -2.12 -12.94 6.91
C LEU A 29 -2.51 -14.33 6.40
N SER A 30 -2.36 -14.54 5.09
CA SER A 30 -2.38 -15.89 4.50
C SER A 30 -1.19 -16.72 5.02
N ILE A 31 -1.26 -18.05 4.84
CA ILE A 31 -0.18 -18.97 5.26
C ILE A 31 1.18 -18.56 4.67
N SER A 32 1.22 -18.13 3.40
CA SER A 32 2.46 -17.66 2.79
C SER A 32 2.95 -16.35 3.41
N GLY A 33 2.05 -15.40 3.67
CA GLY A 33 2.38 -14.14 4.33
C GLY A 33 2.90 -14.34 5.76
N GLN A 34 2.30 -15.28 6.50
CA GLN A 34 2.76 -15.70 7.83
C GLN A 34 4.21 -16.21 7.78
N GLY A 35 4.54 -17.04 6.80
CA GLY A 35 5.91 -17.54 6.61
C GLY A 35 6.93 -16.42 6.36
N ILE A 36 6.56 -15.44 5.52
CA ILE A 36 7.39 -14.25 5.24
C ILE A 36 7.59 -13.44 6.51
N LEU A 37 6.51 -13.09 7.22
CA LEU A 37 6.58 -12.31 8.44
C LEU A 37 7.44 -12.99 9.52
N VAL A 38 7.32 -14.32 9.67
CA VAL A 38 8.18 -15.08 10.61
C VAL A 38 9.65 -14.97 10.22
N SER A 39 9.96 -15.08 8.93
CA SER A 39 11.33 -14.91 8.43
C SER A 39 11.87 -13.52 8.73
N ASP A 40 11.08 -12.47 8.44
CA ASP A 40 11.47 -11.08 8.67
C ASP A 40 11.71 -10.82 10.17
N ILE A 41 10.82 -11.29 11.05
CA ILE A 41 10.98 -11.18 12.51
C ILE A 41 12.27 -11.89 12.98
N LEU A 42 12.55 -13.09 12.46
CA LEU A 42 13.74 -13.84 12.86
C LEU A 42 15.04 -13.17 12.38
N ALA A 43 14.99 -12.51 11.22
CA ALA A 43 16.11 -11.81 10.61
C ALA A 43 16.51 -10.52 11.33
N THR A 44 15.61 -9.91 12.12
CA THR A 44 15.96 -8.74 12.96
C THR A 44 17.08 -9.08 13.94
N GLY A 45 18.01 -8.18 14.19
CA GLY A 45 19.11 -8.35 15.14
C GLY A 45 18.72 -8.02 16.58
N ASP A 46 17.94 -6.96 16.78
CA ASP A 46 17.61 -6.42 18.10
C ASP A 46 16.18 -5.84 18.19
N ASN A 47 15.84 -5.31 19.37
CA ASN A 47 14.52 -4.72 19.64
C ASN A 47 14.27 -3.42 18.86
N ALA A 48 15.31 -2.70 18.44
CA ALA A 48 15.14 -1.50 17.61
C ALA A 48 14.77 -1.88 16.17
N GLU A 49 15.42 -2.88 15.62
CA GLU A 49 15.08 -3.42 14.30
C GLU A 49 13.67 -4.04 14.27
N LEU A 50 13.25 -4.70 15.35
CA LEU A 50 11.89 -5.25 15.44
C LEU A 50 10.82 -4.14 15.44
N ARG A 51 11.08 -3.02 16.13
CA ARG A 51 10.20 -1.84 16.08
C ARG A 51 10.19 -1.19 14.70
N ALA A 52 11.36 -1.07 14.07
CA ALA A 52 11.46 -0.53 12.71
C ALA A 52 10.70 -1.40 11.69
N LEU A 53 10.68 -2.72 11.88
CA LEU A 53 9.85 -3.62 11.08
C LEU A 53 8.35 -3.31 11.25
N VAL A 54 7.88 -3.14 12.49
CA VAL A 54 6.48 -2.76 12.76
C VAL A 54 6.14 -1.42 12.14
N GLU A 55 6.99 -0.41 12.31
CA GLU A 55 6.79 0.91 11.71
C GLU A 55 6.75 0.84 10.17
N SER A 56 7.63 0.04 9.57
CA SER A 56 7.64 -0.20 8.12
C SER A 56 6.34 -0.84 7.65
N ILE A 57 5.86 -1.90 8.31
CA ILE A 57 4.59 -2.56 7.97
C ILE A 57 3.42 -1.58 8.13
N TRP A 58 3.39 -0.83 9.23
CA TRP A 58 2.34 0.16 9.48
C TRP A 58 2.29 1.22 8.39
N THR A 59 3.43 1.87 8.13
CA THR A 59 3.51 3.01 7.21
C THR A 59 3.36 2.61 5.74
N SER A 60 3.93 1.48 5.33
CA SER A 60 3.95 1.06 3.93
C SER A 60 2.69 0.30 3.50
N LEU A 61 1.98 -0.33 4.44
CA LEU A 61 0.87 -1.23 4.12
C LEU A 61 -0.40 -0.87 4.89
N VAL A 62 -0.36 -0.91 6.22
CA VAL A 62 -1.60 -0.82 7.02
C VAL A 62 -2.24 0.55 6.93
N ALA A 63 -1.48 1.62 7.12
CA ALA A 63 -1.98 2.99 7.07
C ALA A 63 -2.55 3.35 5.68
N PRO A 64 -1.89 3.04 4.54
CA PRO A 64 -2.49 3.20 3.22
C PRO A 64 -3.80 2.43 3.02
N MET A 65 -3.87 1.17 3.48
CA MET A 65 -5.08 0.38 3.39
C MET A 65 -6.23 0.97 4.20
N GLN A 66 -5.94 1.47 5.41
CA GLN A 66 -6.93 2.14 6.25
C GLN A 66 -7.37 3.49 5.66
N ALA A 67 -6.47 4.26 5.06
CA ALA A 67 -6.80 5.52 4.41
C ALA A 67 -7.73 5.36 3.19
N GLN A 68 -7.67 4.18 2.55
CA GLN A 68 -8.49 3.81 1.40
C GLN A 68 -9.80 3.11 1.79
N ALA A 69 -9.87 2.51 2.98
CA ALA A 69 -11.07 1.85 3.50
C ALA A 69 -12.21 2.87 3.67
N GLY A 70 -13.13 2.92 2.71
CA GLY A 70 -14.25 3.86 2.65
C GLY A 70 -14.21 4.87 1.51
N ARG A 71 -13.14 4.89 0.69
CA ARG A 71 -13.00 5.74 -0.50
C ARG A 71 -12.81 4.92 -1.76
N THR A 72 -13.66 3.93 -2.02
CA THR A 72 -13.82 3.46 -3.41
C THR A 72 -14.15 4.72 -4.22
N PRO A 73 -13.30 5.14 -5.18
CA PRO A 73 -13.66 6.26 -6.03
C PRO A 73 -14.99 5.90 -6.66
N GLN A 74 -16.02 6.69 -6.38
CA GLN A 74 -17.25 6.59 -7.15
C GLN A 74 -16.80 6.73 -8.60
N ILE A 75 -17.05 5.72 -9.44
CA ILE A 75 -16.68 5.77 -10.85
C ILE A 75 -17.38 7.01 -11.38
N THR A 76 -16.64 8.10 -11.54
CA THR A 76 -17.15 9.27 -12.22
C THR A 76 -17.25 8.82 -13.67
N PRO A 77 -18.46 8.72 -14.24
CA PRO A 77 -18.58 8.42 -15.65
C PRO A 77 -17.69 9.39 -16.43
N SER A 78 -16.93 8.85 -17.38
CA SER A 78 -16.05 9.67 -18.20
C SER A 78 -16.89 10.79 -18.83
N PRO A 79 -16.44 12.05 -18.84
CA PRO A 79 -17.21 13.18 -19.38
C PRO A 79 -17.59 13.01 -20.86
N TYR A 80 -16.98 12.02 -21.54
CA TYR A 80 -17.24 11.66 -22.93
C TYR A 80 -18.32 10.59 -23.15
N GLN A 81 -18.99 10.07 -22.11
CA GLN A 81 -20.03 9.04 -22.30
C GLN A 81 -21.27 9.52 -23.09
N ASN A 82 -21.41 10.82 -23.35
CA ASN A 82 -22.45 11.37 -24.24
C ASN A 82 -21.94 11.71 -25.65
N LEU A 83 -20.70 11.36 -26.00
CA LEU A 83 -20.11 11.67 -27.31
C LEU A 83 -20.23 10.51 -28.32
N GLU A 84 -21.25 9.65 -28.19
CA GLU A 84 -21.54 8.59 -29.17
C GLU A 84 -22.76 8.93 -30.05
N ASN A 85 -22.98 10.20 -30.42
CA ASN A 85 -23.99 10.57 -31.41
C ASN A 85 -23.70 11.92 -32.10
N SER A 86 -22.48 12.12 -32.63
CA SER A 86 -22.27 13.10 -33.71
C SER A 86 -20.98 12.78 -34.45
N ALA A 87 -20.99 11.70 -35.24
CA ALA A 87 -19.90 11.35 -36.14
C ALA A 87 -19.96 12.08 -37.50
N ASP A 88 -20.77 13.14 -37.61
CA ASP A 88 -20.92 13.93 -38.84
C ASP A 88 -20.78 15.42 -38.50
N ASP A 89 -19.54 15.90 -38.37
CA ASP A 89 -19.03 17.08 -39.09
C ASP A 89 -17.63 17.40 -38.56
N ILE A 90 -16.61 16.89 -39.24
CA ILE A 90 -15.25 17.43 -39.13
C ILE A 90 -15.06 18.32 -40.34
N PRO A 91 -15.12 19.65 -40.22
CA PRO A 91 -14.70 20.52 -41.30
C PRO A 91 -13.23 20.20 -41.57
N SER A 92 -12.92 19.88 -42.83
CA SER A 92 -11.58 19.55 -43.29
C SER A 92 -10.67 20.78 -43.23
N GLU A 93 -10.29 21.21 -42.03
CA GLU A 93 -9.32 22.27 -41.84
C GLU A 93 -7.91 21.66 -41.88
N LYS A 94 -7.46 21.46 -43.11
CA LYS A 94 -6.08 21.49 -43.60
C LYS A 94 -5.00 21.24 -42.53
N LEU A 95 -4.72 19.95 -42.26
CA LEU A 95 -3.47 19.53 -41.62
C LEU A 95 -2.31 19.99 -42.51
N GLN A 96 -1.63 21.09 -42.14
CA GLN A 96 -0.35 21.44 -42.76
C GLN A 96 0.73 20.54 -42.14
N PRO A 97 1.52 19.82 -42.97
CA PRO A 97 2.66 19.07 -42.45
C PRO A 97 3.65 20.03 -41.81
N LEU A 98 4.03 19.75 -40.57
CA LEU A 98 5.11 20.47 -39.89
C LEU A 98 6.43 20.02 -40.50
N ASP A 99 7.02 20.84 -41.37
CA ASP A 99 8.37 20.62 -41.90
C ASP A 99 9.39 20.86 -40.78
N ARG A 100 10.09 19.79 -40.38
CA ARG A 100 11.24 19.85 -39.46
C ARG A 100 12.52 19.68 -40.27
N SER A 101 12.84 20.67 -41.06
CA SER A 101 14.16 20.81 -41.69
C SER A 101 15.00 21.83 -40.92
N ARG A 102 16.26 21.44 -40.69
CA ARG A 102 17.21 22.00 -39.73
C ARG A 102 17.85 23.31 -40.17
#